data_AF-A0A2G9MWJ9-F1
#
_entry.id   AF-A0A2G9MWJ9-F1
#
_cell.length_a   1.000
_cell.length_b   1.000
_cell.length_c   1.000
_cell.angle_alpha   90.00
_cell.angle_beta   90.00
_cell.angle_gamma   90.00
#
_symmetry.space_group_name_H-M   'P 1'
#
loop_
_entity.id
_entity.type
_entity.pdbx_description
1 polymer ?
#
loop_
_entity_poly.entity_id
_entity_poly.type
_entity_poly.pdbx_seq_one_letter_code
_entity_poly.pdbx_strand_id
1 'polypeptide(L)' 'KEFEDKIGRLDYTLICRESTLEFIFPFYEGIIFVVANKNILLSDTCKKISELLNLFGFDSEISRFR' A
#
# COMPACT_ATOMS: atom_id res chain seq x y z
N LYS A 1 9.19 -3.03 7.49
CA LYS A 1 10.52 -3.23 6.85
C LYS A 1 10.39 -3.86 5.48
N GLU A 2 10.16 -5.16 5.30
CA GLU A 2 10.13 -5.75 3.94
C GLU A 2 9.08 -5.15 2.98
N PHE A 3 7.91 -4.74 3.49
CA PHE A 3 6.87 -4.04 2.72
C PHE A 3 7.29 -2.60 2.34
N GLU A 4 7.83 -1.86 3.31
CA GLU A 4 8.32 -0.48 3.13
C GLU A 4 9.49 -0.41 2.15
N ASP A 5 10.37 -1.43 2.16
CA ASP A 5 11.50 -1.53 1.24
C ASP A 5 11.05 -1.77 -0.22
N LYS A 6 9.87 -2.37 -0.41
CA LYS A 6 9.31 -2.71 -1.74
C LYS A 6 8.40 -1.63 -2.32
N ILE A 7 7.69 -0.89 -1.48
CA ILE A 7 6.67 0.10 -1.89
C ILE A 7 7.21 1.54 -1.79
N GLY A 8 8.31 1.76 -1.08
CA GLY A 8 8.75 3.10 -0.70
C GLY A 8 8.09 3.55 0.60
N ARG A 9 8.60 4.65 1.17
CA ARG A 9 8.08 5.25 2.41
C ARG A 9 6.71 5.90 2.14
N LEU A 10 5.66 5.08 2.17
CA LEU A 10 4.28 5.55 2.25
C LEU A 10 3.88 5.60 3.72
N ASP A 11 3.19 6.66 4.11
CA ASP A 11 2.47 6.65 5.38
C ASP A 11 1.28 5.69 5.22
N TYR A 12 1.29 4.58 5.97
CA TYR A 12 0.18 3.63 5.98
C TYR A 12 -0.01 3.02 7.36
N THR A 13 -1.25 2.61 7.64
CA THR A 13 -1.56 1.78 8.81
C THR A 13 -1.77 0.35 8.38
N LEU A 14 -1.09 -0.60 9.03
CA LEU A 14 -1.30 -2.03 8.85
C LEU A 14 -2.00 -2.61 10.08
N ILE A 15 -3.18 -3.19 9.86
CA ILE A 15 -3.91 -3.94 10.88
C ILE A 15 -3.83 -5.43 10.53
N CYS A 16 -3.33 -6.22 11.48
CA CYS A 16 -3.20 -7.66 11.36
C CYS A 16 -4.36 -8.33 12.10
N ARG A 17 -5.31 -8.94 11.36
CA ARG A 17 -6.41 -9.72 11.94
C ARG A 17 -6.10 -11.22 11.88
N GLU A 18 -7.04 -12.03 12.34
CA GLU A 18 -6.88 -13.49 12.39
C GLU A 18 -6.64 -14.09 10.99
N SER A 19 -7.46 -13.71 10.01
CA SER A 19 -7.40 -14.23 8.62
C SER A 19 -7.00 -13.19 7.57
N THR A 20 -6.88 -11.92 7.93
CA THR A 20 -6.65 -10.82 6.98
C THR A 20 -5.57 -9.84 7.43
N LEU A 21 -5.02 -9.13 6.44
CA LEU A 21 -4.19 -7.94 6.58
C LEU A 21 -4.94 -6.77 5.97
N GLU A 22 -5.07 -5.67 6.72
CA GLU A 22 -5.73 -4.45 6.26
C GLU A 22 -4.70 -3.34 6.17
N PHE A 23 -4.57 -2.75 4.99
CA PHE A 23 -3.67 -1.63 4.71
C PHE A 23 -4.50 -0.38 4.46
N ILE A 24 -4.20 0.69 5.20
CA ILE A 24 -4.90 1.97 5.13
C ILE A 24 -3.91 3.02 4.69
N PHE A 25 -4.11 3.59 3.50
CA PHE A 25 -3.28 4.65 2.95
C PHE A 25 -4.09 5.95 2.90
N PRO A 26 -3.66 7.04 3.58
CA PRO A 26 -4.23 8.36 3.36
C PRO A 26 -3.89 8.84 1.94
N PHE A 27 -4.88 9.41 1.23
CA PHE A 27 -4.71 9.88 -0.14
C PHE A 27 -5.50 11.16 -0.39
N TYR A 28 -4.81 12.30 -0.50
CA TYR A 28 -5.43 13.64 -0.66
C TYR A 28 -6.63 13.86 0.28
N GLU A 29 -7.84 13.80 -0.27
CA GLU A 29 -9.12 14.01 0.42
C GLU A 29 -9.83 12.69 0.81
N GLY A 30 -9.14 11.54 0.70
CA GLY A 30 -9.71 10.22 0.89
C GLY A 30 -8.72 9.19 1.46
N ILE A 31 -9.14 7.93 1.42
CA ILE A 31 -8.41 6.80 1.96
C ILE A 31 -8.46 5.66 0.95
N ILE A 32 -7.30 5.06 0.66
CA ILE A 32 -7.23 3.78 -0.02
C ILE A 32 -7.18 2.68 1.04
N PHE A 33 -8.16 1.78 0.98
CA PHE A 33 -8.28 0.66 1.90
C PHE A 33 -8.10 -0.66 1.15
N VAL A 34 -7.08 -1.44 1.53
CA VAL A 34 -6.78 -2.73 0.91
C VAL A 34 -6.88 -3.84 1.95
N VAL A 35 -7.66 -4.87 1.64
CA VAL A 35 -7.77 -6.09 2.47
C VAL A 35 -7.19 -7.26 1.70
N ALA A 36 -6.21 -7.92 2.31
CA ALA A 36 -5.60 -9.13 1.79
C ALA A 36 -5.84 -10.29 2.77
N ASN A 37 -5.97 -11.51 2.25
CA ASN A 37 -5.94 -12.70 3.09
C ASN A 37 -4.51 -12.94 3.58
N LYS A 38 -4.34 -13.29 4.86
CA LYS A 38 -3.03 -13.57 5.47
C LYS A 38 -2.25 -14.69 4.78
N ASN A 39 -2.96 -15.61 4.12
CA ASN A 39 -2.37 -16.76 3.43
C ASN A 39 -1.77 -16.39 2.07
N ILE A 40 -1.97 -15.15 1.59
CA ILE A 40 -1.37 -14.67 0.36
C ILE A 40 0.06 -14.22 0.65
N LEU A 41 0.98 -14.53 -0.27
CA LEU A 41 2.35 -14.06 -0.17
C LEU A 41 2.38 -12.52 -0.08
N LEU A 42 3.14 -12.02 0.90
CA LEU A 42 3.28 -10.58 1.12
C LEU A 42 3.81 -9.88 -0.13
N SER A 43 4.69 -10.51 -0.89
CA SER A 43 5.21 -10.00 -2.16
C SER A 43 4.12 -9.74 -3.20
N ASP A 44 3.14 -10.63 -3.31
CA ASP A 44 2.04 -10.49 -4.27
C ASP A 44 1.08 -9.39 -3.84
N THR A 45 0.89 -9.25 -2.52
CA THR A 45 0.11 -8.17 -1.92
C THR A 45 0.78 -6.81 -2.15
N CYS A 46 2.10 -6.70 -1.91
CA CYS A 46 2.88 -5.51 -2.26
C CYS A 46 2.70 -5.14 -3.73
N LYS A 47 2.90 -6.10 -4.65
CA LYS A 47 2.83 -5.85 -6.08
C LYS A 47 1.47 -5.28 -6.49
N LYS A 48 0.37 -5.89 -6.04
CA LYS A 48 -0.99 -5.43 -6.32
C LYS A 48 -1.28 -4.05 -5.73
N ILE A 49 -0.79 -3.78 -4.52
CA ILE A 49 -0.92 -2.46 -3.90
C ILE A 49 -0.17 -1.41 -4.71
N SER A 50 1.08 -1.69 -5.10
CA SER A 50 1.87 -0.78 -5.94
C SER A 50 1.19 -0.51 -7.28
N GLU A 51 0.66 -1.53 -7.94
CA GLU A 51 -0.11 -1.39 -9.18
C GLU A 51 -1.35 -0.50 -8.98
N LEU A 52 -2.10 -0.71 -7.88
CA LEU A 52 -3.24 0.14 -7.51
C LEU A 52 -2.84 1.60 -7.31
N LEU A 53 -1.79 1.85 -6.52
CA LEU A 53 -1.31 3.20 -6.24
C LEU A 53 -0.83 3.92 -7.51
N ASN A 54 -0.18 3.19 -8.42
CA ASN A 54 0.25 3.73 -9.71
C ASN A 54 -0.93 4.07 -10.63
N LEU A 55 -1.99 3.24 -10.63
CA LEU A 55 -3.23 3.56 -11.34
C LEU A 55 -3.90 4.83 -10.81
N PHE A 56 -3.80 5.11 -9.50
CA PHE A 56 -4.29 6.34 -8.89
C PHE A 56 -3.32 7.53 -8.99
N GLY A 57 -2.17 7.36 -9.66
CA GLY A 57 -1.23 8.45 -9.94
C GLY A 57 -0.28 8.82 -8.80
N PHE A 58 -0.06 7.94 -7.81
CA PHE A 58 0.88 8.20 -6.70
C PHE A 58 2.31 8.53 -7.17
N ASP A 59 2.78 7.91 -8.27
CA ASP A 59 4.13 8.14 -8.81
C ASP A 59 4.30 9.52 -9.49
N SER A 60 3.20 10.21 -9.82
CA SER A 60 3.26 11.46 -10.61
C SER A 60 3.60 12.71 -9.79
N GLU A 61 3.33 12.71 -8.48
CA GLU A 61 3.57 13.88 -7.61
C GLU A 61 4.81 13.75 -6.72
N ILE A 62 5.26 12.53 -6.39
CA ILE A 62 6.51 12.31 -5.63
C ILE A 62 7.74 12.82 -6.42
N SER A 63 7.61 12.93 -7.75
CA SER A 63 8.62 13.46 -8.66
C SER A 63 8.72 15.00 -8.68
N ARG A 64 7.79 15.73 -8.07
CA ARG A 64 7.77 17.22 -8.09
C ARG A 64 8.33 17.88 -6.84
N PHE A 65 8.57 17.13 -5.78
CA PHE A 65 9.09 17.65 -4.50
C PHE A 65 10.48 17.13 -4.15
N ARG A 66 11.24 16.65 -5.14
CA ARG A 66 12.65 16.24 -4.97
C ARG A 66 13.61 17.20 -5.66
#